data_AF-A0A7S2JCE0-F1
#
_entry.id   AF-A0A7S2JCE0-F1
#
_cell.length_a   1.000
_cell.length_b   1.000
_cell.length_c   1.000
_cell.angle_alpha   90.00
_cell.angle_beta   90.00
_cell.angle_gamma   90.00
#
_symmetry.space_group_name_H-M   'P 1'
#
loop_
_entity.id
_entity.type
_entity.pdbx_description
1 polymer ?
#
loop_
_entity_poly.entity_id
_entity_poly.type
_entity_poly.pdbx_seq_one_letter_code
_entity_poly.pdbx_strand_id
1 'polypeptide(L)'
;GAHTSVMERLQGLDSYHSRHPSICQNLVKNYRAHPALVKLLSGISYKNKLVSCAPPERVNSLQAWEKQGTKRTFPMLFCGLEGGQEEQEGDSPSVFNRQEASVVFAL
;
A
#
# COMPACT_ATOMS: atom_id res chain seq x y z
N GLY A 1 -4.79 21.58 15.93
CA GLY A 1 -3.93 20.78 16.81
C GLY A 1 -4.34 19.31 16.97
N ALA A 2 -5.51 18.85 16.48
CA ALA A 2 -5.98 17.47 16.63
C ALA A 2 -5.62 16.53 15.46
N HIS A 3 -5.19 17.08 14.31
CA HIS A 3 -4.76 16.27 13.15
C HIS A 3 -3.37 15.65 13.34
N THR A 4 -2.61 16.10 14.34
CA THR A 4 -1.29 15.58 14.68
C THR A 4 -1.43 14.53 15.76
N SER A 5 -1.00 13.31 15.46
CA SER A 5 -0.98 12.22 16.43
C SER A 5 0.00 12.51 17.58
N VAL A 6 -0.19 11.82 18.71
CA VAL A 6 0.77 11.89 19.82
C VAL A 6 2.16 11.47 19.36
N MET A 7 2.26 10.43 18.52
CA MET A 7 3.54 9.92 18.02
C MET A 7 4.29 10.96 17.18
N GLU A 8 3.61 11.66 16.27
CA GLU A 8 4.23 12.71 15.45
C GLU A 8 4.73 13.87 16.32
N ARG A 9 3.98 14.25 17.38
CA ARG A 9 4.44 15.25 18.34
C ARG A 9 5.67 14.79 19.12
N LEU A 10 5.71 13.53 19.55
CA LEU A 10 6.87 12.95 20.25
C LEU A 10 8.10 12.91 19.33
N GLN A 11 7.93 12.56 18.06
CA GLN A 11 9.01 12.53 17.06
C GLN A 11 9.64 13.91 16.82
N GLY A 12 8.92 15.00 17.12
CA GLY A 12 9.43 16.37 17.07
C GLY A 12 10.30 16.77 18.26
N LEU A 13 10.37 15.98 19.33
CA LEU A 13 11.22 16.25 20.48
C LEU A 13 12.68 15.88 20.19
N ASP A 14 13.63 16.67 20.71
CA ASP A 14 15.07 16.45 20.49
C ASP A 14 15.55 15.05 20.91
N SER A 15 14.96 14.52 21.99
CA SER A 15 15.26 13.17 22.49
C SER A 15 14.89 12.08 21.47
N TYR A 16 13.80 12.24 20.72
CA TYR A 16 13.42 11.33 19.63
C TYR A 16 14.23 11.57 18.36
N HIS A 17 14.75 12.79 18.14
CA HIS A 17 15.60 13.11 17.00
C HIS A 17 16.91 12.33 17.00
N SER A 18 17.45 12.06 18.19
CA SER A 18 18.62 11.18 18.39
C SER A 18 18.41 9.78 17.79
N ARG A 19 17.15 9.33 17.62
CA ARG A 19 16.76 7.99 17.16
C ARG A 19 17.53 6.88 17.87
N HIS A 20 17.85 7.09 19.14
CA HIS A 20 18.51 6.09 19.94
C HIS A 20 17.62 4.82 19.98
N PRO A 21 18.16 3.61 19.80
CA PRO A 21 17.36 2.38 19.73
C PRO A 21 16.49 2.11 20.96
N SER A 22 16.87 2.64 22.12
CA SER A 22 16.07 2.55 23.35
C SER A 22 14.86 3.50 23.38
N ILE A 23 14.78 4.45 22.46
CA ILE A 23 13.73 5.47 22.35
C ILE A 23 12.83 5.17 21.16
N CYS A 24 13.42 4.82 20.00
CA CYS A 24 12.66 4.52 18.80
C CYS A 24 13.42 3.52 17.93
N GLN A 25 12.76 2.41 17.58
CA GLN A 25 13.29 1.40 16.68
C GLN A 25 12.37 1.23 15.47
N ASN A 26 12.93 1.39 14.28
CA ASN A 26 12.20 1.11 13.05
C ASN A 26 12.22 -0.39 12.75
N LEU A 27 11.05 -0.96 12.48
CA LEU A 27 10.92 -2.31 11.95
C LEU A 27 11.01 -2.25 10.43
N VAL A 28 12.11 -2.76 9.89
CA VAL A 28 12.41 -2.64 8.46
C VAL A 28 12.08 -3.90 7.66
N LYS A 29 11.87 -5.03 8.32
CA LYS A 29 11.63 -6.33 7.66
C LYS A 29 10.14 -6.49 7.34
N ASN A 30 9.80 -6.60 6.06
CA ASN A 30 8.45 -6.82 5.56
C ASN A 30 8.25 -8.31 5.23
N TYR A 31 7.33 -8.97 5.93
CA TYR A 31 7.06 -10.40 5.78
C TYR A 31 5.77 -10.71 4.99
N ARG A 32 5.16 -9.69 4.36
CA ARG A 32 3.84 -9.78 3.75
C ARG A 32 3.86 -9.70 2.23
N ALA A 33 4.64 -8.78 1.66
CA ALA A 33 4.50 -8.40 0.25
C ALA A 33 5.63 -8.93 -0.65
N HIS A 34 5.31 -9.08 -1.94
CA HIS A 34 6.26 -9.46 -2.98
C HIS A 34 7.45 -8.48 -3.03
N PRO A 35 8.70 -8.94 -3.25
CA PRO A 35 9.90 -8.08 -3.23
C PRO A 35 9.80 -6.83 -4.12
N ALA A 36 9.20 -6.96 -5.31
CA ALA A 36 8.99 -5.85 -6.23
C ALA A 36 8.08 -4.74 -5.64
N LEU A 37 7.03 -5.10 -4.89
CA LEU A 37 6.14 -4.15 -4.20
C LEU A 37 6.86 -3.47 -3.03
N VAL A 38 7.61 -4.25 -2.25
CA VAL A 38 8.40 -3.71 -1.12
C VAL A 38 9.44 -2.71 -1.63
N LYS A 39 10.12 -3.02 -2.75
CA LYS A 39 11.10 -2.12 -3.37
C LYS A 39 10.45 -0.79 -3.78
N LEU A 40 9.30 -0.84 -4.45
CA LEU A 40 8.56 0.35 -4.88
C LEU A 40 8.17 1.22 -3.67
N LEU A 41 7.46 0.64 -2.70
CA LEU A 41 7.00 1.35 -1.49
C LEU A 41 8.17 1.89 -0.66
N SER A 42 9.27 1.12 -0.58
CA SER A 42 10.44 1.56 0.17
C SER A 42 11.08 2.80 -0.44
N GLY A 43 11.08 2.91 -1.77
CA GLY A 43 11.63 4.06 -2.49
C GLY A 43 10.82 5.33 -2.27
N ILE A 44 9.48 5.23 -2.30
CA ILE A 44 8.61 6.41 -2.21
C ILE A 44 8.35 6.90 -0.79
N SER A 45 8.35 6.01 0.22
CA SER A 45 7.91 6.40 1.58
C SER A 45 8.91 6.07 2.70
N TYR A 46 9.89 5.19 2.47
CA TYR A 46 10.77 4.68 3.55
C TYR A 46 12.25 4.88 3.30
N LYS A 47 12.65 5.78 2.40
CA LYS A 47 14.06 6.11 2.11
C LYS A 47 14.91 4.86 1.82
N ASN A 48 14.35 3.92 1.07
CA ASN A 48 14.99 2.64 0.72
C ASN A 48 15.39 1.74 1.92
N LYS A 49 14.74 1.90 3.09
CA LYS A 49 15.07 1.13 4.29
C LYS A 49 14.33 -0.21 4.45
N LEU A 50 13.22 -0.44 3.76
CA LEU A 50 12.47 -1.70 3.92
C LEU A 50 13.17 -2.86 3.22
N VAL A 51 13.14 -4.02 3.88
CA VAL A 51 13.74 -5.27 3.41
C VAL A 51 12.62 -6.30 3.25
N SER A 52 12.53 -6.93 2.08
CA SER A 52 11.58 -8.03 1.87
C SER A 52 12.10 -9.29 2.56
N CYS A 53 11.26 -9.91 3.36
CA CYS A 53 11.53 -11.13 4.13
C CYS A 53 10.37 -12.13 4.04
N ALA A 54 9.41 -11.90 3.14
CA ALA A 54 8.28 -12.78 2.95
C ALA A 54 8.72 -14.08 2.23
N PRO A 55 8.23 -15.27 2.65
CA PRO A 55 8.50 -16.52 1.94
C PRO A 55 8.03 -16.45 0.48
N PRO A 56 8.88 -16.80 -0.51
CA PRO A 56 8.52 -16.75 -1.93
C PRO A 56 7.23 -17.51 -2.26
N GLU A 57 7.00 -18.64 -1.61
CA GLU A 57 5.84 -19.50 -1.87
C GLU A 57 4.52 -18.78 -1.55
N ARG A 58 4.52 -17.90 -0.55
CA ARG A 58 3.33 -17.12 -0.18
C ARG A 58 3.10 -15.98 -1.16
N VAL A 59 4.15 -15.22 -1.46
CA VAL A 59 4.03 -13.99 -2.27
C VAL A 59 3.92 -14.25 -3.76
N ASN A 60 4.32 -15.43 -4.22
CA ASN A 60 4.23 -15.86 -5.62
C ASN A 60 3.05 -16.81 -5.87
N SER A 61 2.17 -17.01 -4.90
CA SER A 61 1.04 -17.95 -4.99
C SER A 61 0.11 -17.69 -6.20
N LEU A 62 0.02 -16.43 -6.66
CA LEU A 62 -0.75 -16.03 -7.84
C LEU A 62 0.14 -15.64 -9.04
N GLN A 63 1.43 -15.97 -9.04
CA GLN A 63 2.34 -15.62 -10.14
C GLN A 63 1.91 -16.26 -11.47
N ALA A 64 1.29 -17.43 -11.41
CA ALA A 64 0.75 -18.13 -12.58
C ALA A 64 -0.67 -17.70 -12.95
N TRP A 65 -1.31 -16.78 -12.22
CA TRP A 65 -2.66 -16.31 -12.55
C TRP A 65 -2.68 -15.71 -13.96
N GLU A 66 -3.51 -16.29 -14.82
CA GLU A 66 -3.73 -15.84 -16.19
C GLU A 66 -5.17 -15.37 -16.31
N LYS A 67 -5.33 -14.07 -16.53
CA LYS A 67 -6.58 -13.52 -17.02
C LYS A 67 -6.32 -12.89 -18.38
N GLN A 68 -7.28 -13.03 -19.28
CA GLN A 68 -7.17 -12.46 -20.63
C GLN A 68 -6.86 -10.95 -20.55
N GLY A 69 -5.80 -10.53 -21.22
CA GLY A 69 -5.38 -9.12 -21.29
C GLY A 69 -4.43 -8.66 -20.18
N THR A 70 -4.05 -9.49 -19.21
CA THR A 70 -3.10 -9.08 -18.16
C THR A 70 -1.64 -9.42 -18.54
N LYS A 71 -0.76 -8.41 -18.52
CA LYS A 71 0.69 -8.62 -18.72
C LYS A 71 1.37 -8.90 -17.38
N ARG A 72 2.17 -9.95 -17.31
CA ARG A 72 2.86 -10.42 -16.08
C ARG A 72 4.16 -9.67 -15.76
N THR A 73 4.24 -8.37 -16.02
CA THR A 73 5.51 -7.64 -15.85
C THR A 73 5.75 -7.21 -14.40
N PHE A 74 4.71 -7.14 -13.57
CA PHE A 74 4.80 -6.69 -12.18
C PHE A 74 3.67 -7.31 -11.33
N PRO A 75 3.87 -7.63 -10.03
CA PRO A 75 2.87 -8.26 -9.16
C PRO A 75 1.79 -7.26 -8.68
N MET A 76 1.38 -6.35 -9.54
CA MET A 76 0.27 -5.42 -9.37
C MET A 76 -0.25 -5.07 -10.77
N LEU A 77 -1.57 -5.13 -10.92
CA LEU A 77 -2.28 -4.69 -12.12
C LEU A 77 -3.02 -3.40 -11.79
N PHE A 78 -2.86 -2.39 -12.64
CA PHE A 78 -3.69 -1.19 -12.59
C PHE A 78 -4.72 -1.27 -13.72
N CYS A 79 -6.00 -1.33 -13.35
CA CYS A 79 -7.13 -1.37 -14.29
C CYS A 79 -7.69 0.03 -14.46
N GLY A 80 -7.25 0.75 -15.50
CA GLY A 80 -7.81 2.06 -15.83
C GLY A 80 -9.23 1.93 -16.38
N LEU A 81 -10.14 2.77 -15.89
CA LEU A 81 -11.51 2.90 -16.41
C LEU A 81 -11.76 4.37 -16.78
N GLU A 82 -12.28 4.59 -17.98
CA GLU A 82 -12.64 5.92 -18.46
C GLU A 82 -14.15 6.13 -18.35
N GLY A 83 -14.56 7.35 -18.01
CA GLY A 83 -15.96 7.76 -18.02
C GLY A 83 -16.83 7.22 -16.87
N GLY A 84 -16.23 6.60 -15.85
CA GLY A 84 -16.94 6.32 -14.59
C GLY A 84 -17.33 7.61 -13.87
N GLN A 85 -18.51 7.62 -13.25
CA GLN A 85 -18.98 8.75 -12.44
C GLN A 85 -19.08 8.32 -10.98
N GLU A 86 -18.63 9.18 -10.08
CA GLU A 86 -18.89 9.03 -8.65
C GLU A 86 -20.36 9.35 -8.38
N GLU A 87 -21.08 8.37 -7.84
CA GLU A 87 -22.48 8.46 -7.42
C GLU A 87 -22.57 8.55 -5.89
N GLN A 88 -23.60 9.21 -5.36
CA GLN A 88 -23.84 9.38 -3.92
C GLN A 88 -25.24 8.84 -3.56
N GLU A 89 -25.35 8.13 -2.44
CA GLU A 89 -26.64 7.60 -1.99
C GLU A 89 -27.31 8.56 -1.00
N GLY A 90 -28.35 9.27 -1.47
CA GLY A 90 -29.10 10.21 -0.64
C GLY A 90 -28.22 11.34 -0.11
N ASP A 91 -28.25 11.55 1.20
CA ASP A 91 -27.44 12.53 1.93
C ASP A 91 -26.15 11.92 2.52
N SER A 92 -25.84 10.66 2.21
CA SER A 92 -24.62 9.99 2.68
C SER A 92 -23.38 10.74 2.19
N PRO A 93 -22.40 11.08 3.04
CA PRO A 93 -21.19 11.78 2.61
C PRO A 93 -20.22 10.89 1.80
N SER A 94 -20.58 9.63 1.53
CA SER A 94 -19.77 8.67 0.78
C SER A 94 -20.19 8.61 -0.69
N VAL A 95 -19.24 8.28 -1.55
CA VAL A 95 -19.47 8.03 -2.98
C VAL A 95 -19.19 6.58 -3.36
N PHE A 96 -19.74 6.13 -4.48
CA PHE A 96 -19.45 4.85 -5.09
C PHE A 96 -19.38 4.97 -6.62
N ASN A 97 -18.76 4.00 -7.29
CA ASN A 97 -18.69 3.93 -8.75
C ASN A 97 -19.15 2.55 -9.21
N ARG A 98 -20.30 2.48 -9.91
CA ARG A 98 -20.88 1.21 -10.37
C ARG A 98 -20.03 0.53 -11.44
N GLN A 99 -19.37 1.31 -12.30
CA GLN A 99 -18.49 0.76 -13.33
C GLN A 99 -17.28 0.08 -12.70
N GLU A 100 -16.65 0.69 -11.69
CA GLU A 100 -15.55 0.08 -10.93
C GLU A 100 -15.98 -1.22 -10.25
N ALA A 101 -17.13 -1.20 -9.57
CA ALA A 101 -17.67 -2.39 -8.90
C ALA A 101 -17.94 -3.54 -9.90
N SER A 102 -18.45 -3.22 -11.09
CA SER A 102 -18.70 -4.21 -12.16
C SER A 102 -17.40 -4.85 -12.66
N VAL A 103 -16.33 -4.07 -12.79
CA VAL A 103 -15.01 -4.56 -13.20
C VAL A 103 -14.39 -5.44 -12.12
N VAL A 104 -14.49 -5.05 -10.85
CA VAL A 104 -14.02 -5.88 -9.71
C VAL A 104 -14.77 -7.21 -9.65
N PHE A 105 -16.09 -7.20 -9.88
CA PHE A 105 -16.87 -8.45 -9.93
C PHE A 105 -16.49 -9.33 -11.12
N ALA A 106 -16.19 -8.72 -12.26
CA ALA A 106 -15.79 -9.46 -13.45
C ALA A 106 -14.37 -10.01 -13.36
N LEU A 107 -13.49 -9.46 -12.49
CA LEU A 107 -12.07 -9.82 -12.29
C LEU A 107 -11.85 -11.25 -11.82
#